data_AF-A0A967JTE9-F1
#
_entry.id   AF-A0A967JTE9-F1
#
_cell.length_a   1.000
_cell.length_b   1.000
_cell.length_c   1.000
_cell.angle_alpha   90.00
_cell.angle_beta   90.00
_cell.angle_gamma   90.00
#
_symmetry.space_group_name_H-M   'P 1'
#
loop_
_entity.id
_entity.type
_entity.pdbx_description
1 polymer ?
#
loop_
_entity_poly.entity_id
_entity_poly.type
_entity_poly.pdbx_seq_one_letter_code
_entity_poly.pdbx_strand_id
1 'polypeptide(L)' 'ADTVLEEVGIAFRDDPEAIALWKEAGADVDGELVRFPRGMCRELVHSNAPSEFVQHARNPERSVRI' A
#
# COMPACT_ATOMS: atom_id res chain seq x y z
N ALA A 1 -5.38 -12.13 4.63
CA ALA A 1 -5.15 -11.67 3.25
C ALA A 1 -3.82 -12.18 2.69
N ASP A 2 -2.83 -12.42 3.56
CA ASP A 2 -1.44 -12.67 3.21
C ASP A 2 -1.24 -13.82 2.20
N THR A 3 -1.95 -14.94 2.34
CA THR A 3 -1.87 -16.06 1.39
C THR A 3 -2.25 -15.68 -0.04
N VAL A 4 -3.30 -14.86 -0.22
CA VAL A 4 -3.72 -14.43 -1.56
C VAL A 4 -2.71 -13.46 -2.16
N LEU A 5 -2.16 -12.55 -1.36
CA LEU A 5 -1.16 -11.58 -1.82
C LEU A 5 0.18 -12.24 -2.20
N GLU A 6 0.53 -13.33 -1.51
CA GLU A 6 1.74 -14.11 -1.73
C GLU A 6 1.61 -15.06 -2.93
N GLU A 7 0.52 -15.83 -3.01
CA GLU A 7 0.35 -16.88 -4.03
C GLU A 7 -0.24 -16.36 -5.35
N VAL A 8 -1.21 -15.44 -5.26
CA VAL A 8 -1.96 -14.93 -6.43
C VAL A 8 -1.43 -13.56 -6.87
N GLY A 9 -1.19 -12.65 -5.91
CA GLY A 9 -0.73 -11.29 -6.19
C GLY A 9 -1.84 -10.33 -6.66
N ILE A 10 -1.43 -9.12 -7.05
CA ILE A 10 -2.30 -8.06 -7.56
C ILE A 10 -1.68 -7.49 -8.84
N ALA A 11 -2.51 -7.27 -9.86
CA ALA A 11 -2.08 -6.63 -11.10
C ALA A 11 -2.16 -5.10 -10.99
N PHE A 12 -1.03 -4.41 -11.18
CA PHE A 12 -0.91 -2.96 -11.31
C PHE A 12 -0.81 -2.62 -12.80
N ARG A 13 -1.94 -2.26 -13.41
CA ARG A 13 -2.05 -2.07 -14.87
C ARG A 13 -1.76 -0.64 -15.27
N ASP A 14 -1.03 -0.47 -16.36
CA ASP A 14 -0.67 0.83 -16.95
C ASP A 14 0.05 1.79 -15.96
N ASP A 15 0.67 1.26 -14.91
CA ASP A 15 1.34 2.03 -13.86
C ASP A 15 2.78 1.50 -13.60
N PRO A 16 3.73 1.83 -14.50
CA PRO A 16 5.11 1.38 -14.37
C PRO A 16 5.82 1.96 -13.13
N GLU A 17 5.36 3.10 -12.61
CA GLU A 17 5.92 3.72 -11.40
C GLU A 17 5.57 2.90 -10.16
N ALA A 18 4.29 2.53 -10.01
CA ALA A 18 3.87 1.65 -8.91
C ALA A 18 4.58 0.31 -8.93
N ILE A 19 4.78 -0.27 -10.12
CA ILE A 19 5.52 -1.54 -10.29
C ILE A 19 6.97 -1.39 -9.82
N ALA A 20 7.64 -0.30 -10.20
CA ALA A 20 9.01 -0.02 -9.78
C ALA A 20 9.10 0.14 -8.25
N LEU A 21 8.19 0.90 -7.64
CA LEU A 21 8.13 1.09 -6.19
C LEU A 21 7.97 -0.23 -5.43
N TRP A 22 7.11 -1.13 -5.92
CA TRP A 22 6.94 -2.44 -5.29
C TRP A 22 8.15 -3.34 -5.43
N LYS A 23 8.81 -3.32 -6.60
CA LYS A 23 10.05 -4.05 -6.82
C LYS A 23 11.16 -3.55 -5.90
N GLU A 24 11.31 -2.24 -5.74
CA GLU A 24 12.27 -1.62 -4.82
C GLU A 24 11.97 -1.96 -3.36
N ALA A 25 10.69 -2.05 -3.00
CA ALA A 25 10.25 -2.48 -1.67
C ALA A 25 10.42 -4.00 -1.42
N GLY A 26 10.84 -4.78 -2.43
CA GLY A 26 11.13 -6.22 -2.30
C GLY A 26 9.99 -7.16 -2.69
N ALA A 27 8.97 -6.68 -3.39
CA ALA A 27 7.94 -7.53 -3.98
C ALA A 27 8.45 -8.30 -5.21
N ASP A 28 7.86 -9.46 -5.48
CA ASP A 28 8.10 -10.22 -6.71
C ASP A 28 7.21 -9.67 -7.83
N VAL A 29 7.82 -9.35 -8.97
CA VAL A 29 7.15 -8.64 -10.07
C VAL A 29 7.33 -9.42 -11.37
N ASP A 30 6.19 -9.82 -11.96
CA ASP A 30 6.11 -10.47 -13.27
C ASP A 30 5.21 -9.63 -14.20
N GLY A 31 5.85 -8.77 -15.01
CA GLY A 31 5.16 -7.79 -15.83
C GLY A 31 4.36 -6.81 -14.96
N GLU A 32 3.03 -6.89 -15.04
CA GLU A 32 2.11 -6.08 -14.24
C GLU A 32 1.64 -6.80 -12.96
N LEU A 33 1.93 -8.08 -12.80
CA LEU A 33 1.53 -8.87 -11.63
C LEU A 33 2.57 -8.73 -10.52
N VAL A 34 2.13 -8.25 -9.35
CA VAL A 34 2.95 -8.07 -8.16
C VAL A 34 2.52 -9.05 -7.08
N ARG A 35 3.44 -9.90 -6.62
CA ARG A 35 3.25 -10.78 -5.46
C ARG A 35 4.02 -10.26 -4.26
N PHE A 36 3.39 -10.30 -3.09
CA PHE A 36 3.92 -9.71 -1.88
C PHE A 36 4.37 -10.80 -0.91
N PRO A 37 5.62 -10.74 -0.40
CA PRO A 37 6.02 -11.59 0.71
C PRO A 37 5.05 -11.49 1.88
N ARG A 38 4.84 -12.62 2.55
CA ARG A 38 3.93 -12.71 3.70
C ARG A 38 4.28 -11.66 4.75
N GLY A 39 3.29 -10.85 5.12
CA GLY A 39 3.43 -9.82 6.15
C GLY A 39 3.93 -8.45 5.66
N MET A 40 4.52 -8.36 4.46
CA MET A 40 5.11 -7.12 3.93
C MET A 40 4.13 -5.93 3.98
N CYS A 41 2.94 -6.07 3.38
CA CYS A 41 1.97 -4.99 3.33
C CYS A 41 1.51 -4.56 4.73
N ARG A 42 1.38 -5.51 5.66
CA ARG A 42 0.96 -5.23 7.03
C ARG A 42 2.05 -4.46 7.79
N GLU A 43 3.31 -4.88 7.63
CA GLU A 43 4.46 -4.22 8.25
C GLU A 43 4.63 -2.78 7.74
N LEU A 44 4.48 -2.57 6.43
CA LEU A 44 4.53 -1.23 5.83
C LEU A 44 3.46 -0.31 6.42
N VAL A 45 2.21 -0.79 6.53
CA VAL A 45 1.12 0.00 7.11
C VAL A 45 1.38 0.26 8.60
N HIS A 46 1.72 -0.75 9.40
CA HIS A 46 1.95 -0.55 10.83
C HIS A 46 3.12 0.37 11.15
N SER A 47 4.18 0.34 10.35
CA SER A 47 5.37 1.13 10.60
C SER A 47 5.22 2.59 10.17
N ASN A 48 4.38 2.88 9.17
CA ASN A 48 4.36 4.19 8.52
C ASN A 48 3.00 4.91 8.57
N ALA A 49 1.89 4.19 8.65
CA ALA A 49 0.57 4.80 8.64
C ALA A 49 0.14 5.19 10.07
N PRO A 50 -0.31 6.44 10.30
CA PRO A 50 -0.84 6.82 11.60
C PRO A 50 -2.16 6.10 11.86
N SER A 51 -2.44 5.78 13.13
CA SER A 51 -3.71 5.18 13.53
C SER A 51 -4.89 6.15 13.41
N GLU A 52 -4.62 7.44 13.52
CA GLU A 52 -5.60 8.52 13.40
C GLU A 52 -4.95 9.77 12.83
N PHE A 53 -5.69 10.56 12.07
CA PHE A 53 -5.23 11.85 11.55
C PHE A 53 -6.37 12.88 11.50
N VAL A 54 -6.01 14.16 11.37
CA VAL A 54 -6.99 15.22 11.19
C VAL A 54 -7.13 15.52 9.70
N GLN A 55 -8.33 15.32 9.16
CA GLN A 55 -8.68 15.85 7.86
C GLN A 55 -9.03 17.33 8.00
N HIS A 56 -8.08 18.18 7.64
CA HIS A 56 -8.22 19.63 7.78
C HIS A 56 -9.22 20.23 6.79
N ALA A 57 -10.15 21.02 7.31
CA ALA A 57 -11.10 21.80 6.51
C ALA A 57 -10.65 23.25 6.37
N ARG A 58 -11.14 23.94 5.31
CA ARG A 58 -10.90 25.38 5.11
C ARG A 58 -11.38 26.23 6.28
N ASN A 59 -12.51 25.86 6.88
CA ASN A 59 -12.89 26.35 8.20
C ASN A 59 -12.34 25.36 9.25
N PRO A 60 -11.36 25.74 10.08
CA PRO A 60 -10.74 24.84 11.05
C PRO A 60 -11.73 24.17 12.01
N GLU A 61 -12.81 24.86 12.38
CA GLU A 61 -13.86 24.33 13.27
C GLU A 61 -14.63 23.14 12.67
N ARG A 62 -14.54 22.94 11.35
CA ARG A 62 -15.18 21.83 10.63
C ARG A 62 -14.20 20.72 10.25
N SER A 63 -12.97 20.75 10.78
CA SER A 63 -12.02 19.65 10.60
C SER A 63 -12.48 18.42 11.35
N VAL A 64 -12.20 17.24 10.81
CA VAL A 64 -12.64 15.96 11.41
C VAL A 64 -11.44 15.07 11.72
N ARG A 65 -11.56 14.31 12.81
CA ARG A 65 -10.59 13.26 13.18
C ARG A 65 -11.06 11.94 12.56
N ILE A 66 -10.16 11.30 11.82
CA ILE A 66 -10.36 10.01 11.15
C ILE A 66 -9.46 8.98 11.83
#